data_AF-A0A7W7P2B2-F1
#
_entry.id   AF-A0A7W7P2B2-F1
#
_cell.length_a   1.000
_cell.length_b   1.000
_cell.length_c   1.000
_cell.angle_alpha   90.00
_cell.angle_beta   90.00
_cell.angle_gamma   90.00
#
_symmetry.space_group_name_H-M   'P 1'
#
loop_
_entity.id
_entity.type
_entity.pdbx_description
1 polymer ?
#
loop_
_entity_poly.entity_id
_entity_poly.type
_entity_poly.pdbx_seq_one_letter_code
_entity_poly.pdbx_strand_id
1 'polypeptide(L)'
;MLKPLGPWLPALLLCSPLAAQAEGPSGDYWLIHQQGSLYKNEIFVADGDPANIYDRKNGVRSLGVYEFYEEGAKPTFTAYDVEIDCAKNRVRLNGAQNYDKFYNDIRPKKVSKEWQKKPEAWIAQSRDFLCKPNAHVEQKMYPLGKIPMAQLVSAAPGLFQLRNRDHAKNLILDMVDKGFEQMPVKNAPAKEGVQ
;
A
#
# COMPACT_ATOMS: atom_id res chain seq x y z
N MET A 1 49.61 24.94 -62.14
CA MET A 1 49.11 23.56 -61.94
C MET A 1 48.07 23.59 -60.84
N LEU A 2 46.77 23.66 -61.20
CA LEU A 2 45.66 23.65 -60.25
C LEU A 2 45.31 22.21 -59.84
N LYS A 3 45.25 21.94 -58.54
CA LYS A 3 44.76 20.67 -57.97
C LYS A 3 43.24 20.78 -57.69
N PRO A 4 42.46 19.70 -57.90
CA PRO A 4 41.02 19.74 -57.80
C PRO A 4 40.53 19.71 -56.33
N LEU A 5 39.49 20.49 -56.06
CA LEU A 5 38.70 20.45 -54.82
C LEU A 5 37.89 19.15 -54.75
N GLY A 6 38.12 18.34 -53.71
CA GLY A 6 37.23 17.25 -53.32
C GLY A 6 36.24 17.73 -52.26
N PRO A 7 34.92 17.49 -52.41
CA PRO A 7 33.91 17.93 -51.45
C PRO A 7 33.90 16.99 -50.24
N TRP A 8 34.35 17.48 -49.09
CA TRP A 8 34.19 16.79 -47.81
C TRP A 8 32.84 17.19 -47.20
N LEU A 9 31.91 16.24 -47.16
CA LEU A 9 30.62 16.39 -46.46
C LEU A 9 30.87 16.68 -44.97
N PRO A 10 30.23 17.70 -44.37
CA PRO A 10 30.14 17.76 -42.93
C PRO A 10 29.18 16.66 -42.47
N ALA A 11 29.71 15.66 -41.77
CA ALA A 11 28.91 14.76 -40.97
C ALA A 11 28.23 15.61 -39.88
N LEU A 12 27.01 16.06 -40.17
CA LEU A 12 26.09 16.60 -39.18
C LEU A 12 25.84 15.49 -38.15
N LEU A 13 26.56 15.56 -37.04
CA LEU A 13 26.23 14.86 -35.81
C LEU A 13 24.82 15.30 -35.41
N LEU A 14 23.84 14.51 -35.84
CA LEU A 14 22.51 14.45 -35.25
C LEU A 14 22.67 13.98 -33.81
N CYS A 15 23.12 14.88 -32.92
CA CYS A 15 22.91 14.75 -31.49
C CYS A 15 21.41 14.92 -31.27
N SER A 16 20.64 13.85 -31.48
CA SER A 16 19.31 13.76 -30.91
C SER A 16 19.51 13.84 -29.40
N PRO A 17 19.02 14.89 -28.70
CA PRO A 17 18.87 14.76 -27.27
C PRO A 17 17.82 13.67 -27.09
N LEU A 18 18.25 12.45 -26.75
CA LEU A 18 17.40 11.57 -25.99
C LEU A 18 17.09 12.39 -24.74
N ALA A 19 15.93 13.04 -24.74
CA ALA A 19 15.39 13.62 -23.52
C ALA A 19 15.23 12.42 -22.60
N ALA A 20 16.23 12.19 -21.75
CA ALA A 20 16.08 11.35 -20.58
C ALA A 20 14.91 11.96 -19.83
N GLN A 21 13.73 11.37 -20.00
CA GLN A 21 12.61 11.71 -19.15
C GLN A 21 13.10 11.36 -17.77
N ALA A 22 13.36 12.39 -16.95
CA ALA A 22 13.73 12.19 -15.57
C ALA A 22 12.61 11.34 -14.97
N GLU A 23 12.90 10.07 -14.70
CA GLU A 23 12.01 9.22 -13.93
C GLU A 23 11.74 9.98 -12.64
N GLY A 24 10.47 10.34 -12.41
CA GLY A 24 10.08 11.02 -11.18
C GLY A 24 10.55 10.19 -9.98
N PRO A 25 10.76 10.82 -8.80
CA PRO A 25 11.26 10.11 -7.63
C PRO A 25 10.44 8.83 -7.38
N SER A 26 11.15 7.70 -7.36
CA SER A 26 10.59 6.39 -7.05
C SER A 26 10.67 6.14 -5.55
N GLY A 27 9.73 5.34 -5.04
CA GLY A 27 9.78 4.81 -3.69
C GLY A 27 9.84 3.28 -3.75
N ASP A 28 10.26 2.64 -2.65
CA ASP A 28 10.23 1.18 -2.50
C ASP A 28 9.02 0.80 -1.67
N TYR A 29 7.90 0.52 -2.36
CA TYR A 29 6.61 0.44 -1.70
C TYR A 29 6.30 -0.96 -1.19
N TRP A 30 5.68 -1.01 -0.01
CA TRP A 30 5.26 -2.25 0.65
C TRP A 30 3.82 -2.14 1.12
N LEU A 31 2.99 -3.12 0.76
CA LEU A 31 1.70 -3.29 1.40
C LEU A 31 1.93 -3.75 2.83
N ILE A 32 1.60 -2.91 3.81
CA ILE A 32 1.84 -3.20 5.23
C ILE A 32 0.59 -3.65 5.97
N HIS A 33 -0.58 -3.12 5.59
CA HIS A 33 -1.86 -3.45 6.20
C HIS A 33 -2.99 -3.36 5.19
N GLN A 34 -4.06 -4.08 5.44
CA GLN A 34 -5.30 -3.93 4.69
C GLN A 34 -6.48 -4.13 5.64
N GLN A 35 -7.55 -3.33 5.50
CA GLN A 35 -8.81 -3.49 6.26
C GLN A 35 -10.06 -3.12 5.46
N GLY A 36 -11.25 -3.41 5.99
CA GLY A 36 -12.52 -3.03 5.36
C GLY A 36 -13.32 -4.22 4.84
N SER A 37 -14.37 -3.91 4.09
CA SER A 37 -15.33 -4.88 3.56
C SER A 37 -15.47 -4.74 2.04
N LEU A 38 -16.29 -5.61 1.44
CA LEU A 38 -16.58 -5.59 0.00
C LEU A 38 -16.92 -4.17 -0.49
N TYR A 39 -16.18 -3.69 -1.49
CA TYR A 39 -16.29 -2.35 -2.08
C TYR A 39 -15.97 -1.15 -1.17
N LYS A 40 -15.47 -1.41 0.03
CA LYS A 40 -15.05 -0.41 1.02
C LYS A 40 -13.70 -0.79 1.61
N ASN A 41 -12.82 -1.32 0.78
CA ASN A 41 -11.49 -1.71 1.22
C ASN A 41 -10.57 -0.50 1.37
N GLU A 42 -9.69 -0.61 2.35
CA GLU A 42 -8.58 0.29 2.59
C GLU A 42 -7.28 -0.52 2.59
N ILE A 43 -6.26 0.00 1.93
CA ILE A 43 -4.91 -0.57 1.93
C ILE A 43 -3.92 0.48 2.42
N PHE A 44 -2.94 0.04 3.19
CA PHE A 44 -1.89 0.89 3.74
C PHE A 44 -0.57 0.44 3.14
N VAL A 45 0.11 1.39 2.51
CA VAL A 45 1.37 1.17 1.81
C VAL A 45 2.46 2.01 2.47
N ALA A 46 3.55 1.40 2.92
CA ALA A 46 4.72 2.11 3.40
C ALA A 46 5.71 2.36 2.27
N ASP A 47 6.41 3.50 2.30
CA ASP A 47 7.64 3.70 1.54
C ASP A 47 8.84 3.24 2.38
N GLY A 48 9.44 2.15 1.95
CA GLY A 48 10.61 1.52 2.55
C GLY A 48 11.93 1.99 1.94
N ASP A 49 11.92 2.92 0.98
CA ASP A 49 13.16 3.42 0.40
C ASP A 49 13.99 4.13 1.48
N PRO A 50 15.23 3.72 1.74
CA PRO A 50 16.09 4.38 2.72
C PRO A 50 16.26 5.89 2.48
N ALA A 51 16.15 6.37 1.23
CA ALA A 51 16.20 7.79 0.90
C ALA A 51 14.96 8.58 1.38
N ASN A 52 13.85 7.89 1.63
CA ASN A 52 12.58 8.46 2.08
C ASN A 52 12.26 8.12 3.55
N ILE A 53 13.21 7.51 4.27
CA ILE A 53 13.17 7.29 5.72
C ILE A 53 14.05 8.34 6.39
N TYR A 54 13.45 9.21 7.20
CA TYR A 54 14.16 10.32 7.80
C TYR A 54 14.48 10.08 9.27
N ASP A 55 15.74 10.29 9.65
CA ASP A 55 16.14 10.34 11.05
C ASP A 55 15.62 11.60 11.73
N ARG A 56 15.09 11.42 12.93
CA ARG A 56 14.58 12.48 13.81
C ARG A 56 15.37 12.47 15.12
N LYS A 57 15.10 13.45 15.99
CA LYS A 57 15.77 13.57 17.29
C LYS A 57 15.56 12.32 18.14
N ASN A 58 16.56 11.97 18.94
CA ASN A 58 16.51 10.89 19.93
C ASN A 58 16.30 9.47 19.34
N GLY A 59 16.82 9.21 18.13
CA GLY A 59 16.72 7.89 17.49
C GLY A 59 15.33 7.53 16.98
N VAL A 60 14.41 8.50 16.95
CA VAL A 60 13.13 8.37 16.25
C VAL A 60 13.40 8.42 14.75
N ARG A 61 12.70 7.60 13.98
CA ARG A 61 12.72 7.63 12.51
C ARG A 61 11.32 7.90 12.00
N SER A 62 11.19 8.50 10.83
CA SER A 62 9.90 8.72 10.18
C SER A 62 9.86 8.15 8.78
N LEU A 63 8.72 7.59 8.39
CA LEU A 63 8.47 7.10 7.04
C LEU A 63 7.06 7.48 6.56
N GLY A 64 6.90 7.56 5.24
CA GLY A 64 5.61 7.83 4.61
C GLY A 64 4.74 6.58 4.54
N VAL A 65 3.50 6.68 5.04
CA VAL A 65 2.48 5.62 4.89
C VAL A 65 1.27 6.19 4.15
N TYR A 66 0.83 5.49 3.10
CA TYR A 66 -0.23 5.90 2.20
C TYR A 66 -1.43 4.98 2.37
N GLU A 67 -2.54 5.55 2.84
CA GLU A 67 -3.83 4.87 2.94
C GLU A 67 -4.62 5.15 1.66
N PHE A 68 -4.83 4.13 0.85
CA PHE A 68 -5.68 4.20 -0.34
C PHE A 68 -7.08 3.69 -0.01
N TYR A 69 -8.07 4.32 -0.64
CA TYR A 69 -9.48 4.02 -0.44
C TYR A 69 -10.08 3.44 -1.71
N GLU A 70 -10.89 2.39 -1.57
CA GLU A 70 -11.71 1.89 -2.67
C GLU A 70 -12.95 2.75 -2.89
N GLU A 71 -13.53 3.28 -1.81
CA GLU A 71 -14.78 4.04 -1.87
C GLU A 71 -14.59 5.37 -2.60
N GLY A 72 -15.33 5.58 -3.70
CA GLY A 72 -15.13 6.72 -4.60
C GLY A 72 -15.40 8.12 -4.02
N ALA A 73 -16.06 8.23 -2.86
CA ALA A 73 -16.29 9.51 -2.16
C ALA A 73 -15.10 9.94 -1.27
N LYS A 74 -14.08 9.09 -1.14
CA LYS A 74 -12.86 9.36 -0.37
C LYS A 74 -11.80 10.03 -1.25
N PRO A 75 -10.81 10.71 -0.64
CA PRO A 75 -9.62 11.14 -1.39
C PRO A 75 -8.95 9.94 -2.06
N THR A 76 -8.12 10.21 -3.07
CA THR A 76 -7.34 9.16 -3.74
C THR A 76 -6.45 8.39 -2.76
N PHE A 77 -5.78 9.13 -1.86
CA PHE A 77 -5.13 8.55 -0.68
C PHE A 77 -4.97 9.59 0.43
N THR A 78 -4.73 9.12 1.65
CA THR A 78 -4.14 9.93 2.72
C THR A 78 -2.68 9.54 2.91
N ALA A 79 -1.76 10.50 2.85
CA ALA A 79 -0.37 10.30 3.22
C ALA A 79 -0.16 10.69 4.68
N TYR A 80 0.46 9.81 5.46
CA TYR A 80 0.84 10.00 6.86
C TYR A 80 2.35 10.09 6.99
N ASP A 81 2.82 11.06 7.78
CA ASP A 81 4.17 11.07 8.34
C ASP A 81 4.15 10.29 9.66
N VAL A 82 4.64 9.05 9.64
CA VAL A 82 4.61 8.15 10.81
C VAL A 82 5.95 8.16 11.50
N GLU A 83 5.98 8.60 12.76
CA GLU A 83 7.19 8.58 13.58
C GLU A 83 7.25 7.36 14.49
N ILE A 84 8.40 6.71 14.50
CA ILE A 84 8.63 5.40 15.10
C ILE A 84 9.90 5.45 15.96
N ASP A 85 9.79 4.95 17.19
CA ASP A 85 10.90 4.75 18.11
C ASP A 85 10.99 3.25 18.43
N CYS A 86 11.88 2.56 17.71
CA CYS A 86 12.04 1.10 17.86
C CYS A 86 12.58 0.72 19.24
N ALA A 87 13.46 1.53 19.82
CA ALA A 87 14.04 1.28 21.13
C ALA A 87 12.98 1.33 22.24
N LYS A 88 11.98 2.21 22.11
CA LYS A 88 10.87 2.33 23.07
C LYS A 88 9.57 1.70 22.60
N ASN A 89 9.61 0.95 21.50
CA ASN A 89 8.46 0.24 20.91
C ASN A 89 7.19 1.09 20.74
N ARG A 90 7.34 2.36 20.35
CA ARG A 90 6.23 3.34 20.27
C ARG A 90 6.14 4.00 18.90
N VAL A 91 4.94 4.47 18.57
CA VAL A 91 4.60 5.05 17.27
C VAL A 91 3.62 6.21 17.44
N ARG A 92 3.70 7.20 16.55
CA ARG A 92 2.77 8.34 16.47
C ARG A 92 2.64 8.85 15.04
N LEU A 93 1.64 9.68 14.80
CA LEU A 93 1.48 10.41 13.54
C LEU A 93 2.00 11.83 13.73
N ASN A 94 2.98 12.26 12.96
CA ASN A 94 3.49 13.63 13.04
C ASN A 94 2.64 14.60 12.17
N GLY A 95 2.02 14.08 11.12
CA GLY A 95 1.13 14.81 10.23
C GLY A 95 0.42 13.88 9.26
N ALA A 96 -0.60 14.41 8.59
CA ALA A 96 -1.29 13.72 7.52
C ALA A 96 -1.85 14.71 6.50
N GLN A 97 -1.99 14.27 5.26
CA GLN A 97 -2.53 15.06 4.16
C GLN A 97 -3.31 14.17 3.18
N ASN A 98 -4.49 14.63 2.80
CA ASN A 98 -5.33 13.99 1.79
C ASN A 98 -4.90 14.48 0.42
N TYR A 99 -4.76 13.55 -0.52
CA TYR A 99 -4.57 13.85 -1.94
C TYR A 99 -5.80 13.43 -2.73
N ASP A 100 -6.32 14.34 -3.54
CA ASP A 100 -7.39 14.07 -4.49
C ASP A 100 -6.90 14.30 -5.91
N LYS A 101 -6.80 13.23 -6.69
CA LYS A 101 -6.31 13.30 -8.08
C LYS A 101 -7.30 14.01 -9.01
N PHE A 102 -8.59 14.00 -8.71
CA PHE A 102 -9.62 14.58 -9.59
C PHE A 102 -9.64 16.10 -9.47
N TYR A 103 -9.44 16.61 -8.25
CA TYR A 103 -9.33 18.05 -8.00
C TYR A 103 -7.89 18.56 -8.02
N ASN A 104 -6.91 17.67 -8.18
CA ASN A 104 -5.48 17.94 -8.05
C ASN A 104 -5.17 18.74 -6.77
N ASP A 105 -5.72 18.26 -5.66
CA ASP A 105 -5.79 19.01 -4.40
C ASP A 105 -5.10 18.25 -3.26
N ILE A 106 -4.42 19.00 -2.38
CA ILE A 106 -3.77 18.48 -1.19
C ILE A 106 -4.31 19.23 0.02
N ARG A 107 -5.00 18.51 0.91
CA ARG A 107 -5.61 19.09 2.11
C ARG A 107 -5.01 18.50 3.38
N PRO A 108 -4.61 19.31 4.37
CA PRO A 108 -4.18 18.81 5.68
C PRO A 108 -5.28 17.96 6.34
N LYS A 109 -4.89 16.83 6.94
CA LYS A 109 -5.76 15.99 7.77
C LYS A 109 -5.31 16.08 9.21
N LYS A 110 -6.24 16.41 10.11
CA LYS A 110 -5.95 16.49 11.54
C LYS A 110 -5.73 15.08 12.09
N VAL A 111 -4.62 14.89 12.79
CA VAL A 111 -4.25 13.65 13.48
C VAL A 111 -3.72 13.97 14.87
N SER A 112 -3.80 13.01 15.80
CA SER A 112 -3.14 13.13 17.10
C SER A 112 -1.64 12.93 16.94
N LYS A 113 -0.86 13.87 17.50
CA LYS A 113 0.61 13.82 17.52
C LYS A 113 1.18 13.17 18.78
N GLU A 114 0.32 12.61 19.62
CA GLU A 114 0.73 11.91 20.83
C GLU A 114 1.24 10.51 20.50
N TRP A 115 2.17 10.01 21.33
CA TRP A 115 2.58 8.61 21.28
C TRP A 115 1.40 7.70 21.61
N GLN A 116 1.12 6.76 20.72
CA GLN A 116 -0.06 5.91 20.83
C GLN A 116 0.15 4.79 21.85
N LYS A 117 -0.73 4.73 22.86
CA LYS A 117 -0.72 3.67 23.88
C LYS A 117 -1.33 2.37 23.36
N LYS A 118 -2.37 2.48 22.53
CA LYS A 118 -3.09 1.37 21.89
C LYS A 118 -3.28 1.72 20.41
N PRO A 119 -2.23 1.59 19.58
CA PRO A 119 -2.31 1.94 18.18
C PRO A 119 -3.32 1.07 17.45
N GLU A 120 -3.98 1.64 16.44
CA GLU A 120 -4.72 0.87 15.43
C GLU A 120 -3.77 -0.11 14.73
N ALA A 121 -4.33 -1.19 14.16
CA ALA A 121 -3.55 -2.28 13.59
C ALA A 121 -2.56 -1.81 12.51
N TRP A 122 -2.99 -0.93 11.60
CA TRP A 122 -2.12 -0.39 10.56
C TRP A 122 -0.97 0.46 11.14
N ILE A 123 -1.23 1.24 12.20
CA ILE A 123 -0.21 2.09 12.86
C ILE A 123 0.82 1.22 13.58
N ALA A 124 0.36 0.15 14.23
CA ALA A 124 1.24 -0.86 14.82
C ALA A 124 2.08 -1.57 13.75
N GLN A 125 1.49 -1.90 12.60
CA GLN A 125 2.22 -2.51 11.48
C GLN A 125 3.22 -1.56 10.84
N SER A 126 2.94 -0.25 10.73
CA SER A 126 3.94 0.74 10.27
C SER A 126 5.17 0.75 11.17
N ARG A 127 4.98 0.66 12.50
CA ARG A 127 6.09 0.52 13.45
C ARG A 127 6.85 -0.78 13.21
N ASP A 128 6.14 -1.89 13.15
CA ASP A 128 6.76 -3.20 13.03
C ASP A 128 7.49 -3.37 11.68
N PHE A 129 7.00 -2.75 10.61
CA PHE A 129 7.67 -2.69 9.31
C PHE A 129 9.10 -2.14 9.45
N LEU A 130 9.29 -1.05 10.19
CA LEU A 130 10.60 -0.44 10.39
C LEU A 130 11.45 -1.16 11.45
N CYS A 131 10.81 -1.70 12.50
CA CYS A 131 11.50 -2.25 13.67
C CYS A 131 11.78 -3.76 13.59
N LYS A 132 11.09 -4.48 12.71
CA LYS A 132 11.18 -5.94 12.56
C LYS A 132 11.29 -6.35 11.08
N PRO A 133 12.35 -5.92 10.37
CA PRO A 133 12.49 -6.18 8.92
C PRO A 133 12.44 -7.68 8.56
N ASN A 134 12.93 -8.55 9.45
CA ASN A 134 12.95 -9.99 9.22
C ASN A 134 11.57 -10.66 9.40
N ALA A 135 10.57 -9.94 9.93
CA ALA A 135 9.25 -10.49 10.22
C ALA A 135 8.18 -10.10 9.18
N HIS A 136 8.53 -9.36 8.12
CA HIS A 136 7.57 -8.83 7.15
C HIS A 136 6.64 -9.90 6.58
N VAL A 137 7.19 -11.04 6.15
CA VAL A 137 6.41 -12.16 5.60
C VAL A 137 5.45 -12.75 6.64
N GLU A 138 5.94 -13.00 7.85
CA GLU A 138 5.13 -13.52 8.96
C GLU A 138 4.01 -12.55 9.34
N GLN A 139 4.27 -11.25 9.22
CA GLN A 139 3.33 -10.17 9.47
C GLN A 139 2.45 -9.82 8.27
N LYS A 140 2.52 -10.61 7.18
CA LYS A 140 1.73 -10.45 5.95
C LYS A 140 1.94 -9.09 5.29
N MET A 141 3.17 -8.58 5.33
CA MET A 141 3.62 -7.40 4.59
C MET A 141 4.28 -7.85 3.30
N TYR A 142 3.92 -7.22 2.18
CA TYR A 142 4.33 -7.68 0.85
C TYR A 142 4.97 -6.54 0.04
N PRO A 143 6.10 -6.80 -0.65
CA PRO A 143 6.70 -5.80 -1.51
C PRO A 143 5.83 -5.54 -2.74
N LEU A 144 5.56 -4.27 -3.01
CA LEU A 144 4.98 -3.80 -4.26
C LEU A 144 6.07 -3.35 -5.25
N GLY A 145 7.28 -3.09 -4.73
CA GLY A 145 8.49 -2.84 -5.49
C GLY A 145 8.80 -1.36 -5.68
N LYS A 146 9.91 -1.12 -6.39
CA LYS A 146 10.41 0.22 -6.71
C LYS A 146 9.65 0.80 -7.89
N ILE A 147 8.72 1.70 -7.62
CA ILE A 147 7.88 2.33 -8.65
C ILE A 147 7.69 3.83 -8.36
N PRO A 148 7.36 4.66 -9.36
CA PRO A 148 6.92 6.02 -9.12
C PRO A 148 5.58 6.06 -8.38
N MET A 149 5.35 7.08 -7.53
CA MET A 149 4.07 7.25 -6.82
C MET A 149 2.86 7.28 -7.78
N ALA A 150 3.01 7.91 -8.95
CA ALA A 150 1.95 7.94 -9.96
C ALA A 150 1.54 6.54 -10.45
N GLN A 151 2.51 5.62 -10.54
CA GLN A 151 2.27 4.23 -10.90
C GLN A 151 1.64 3.43 -9.75
N LEU A 152 2.03 3.70 -8.50
CA LEU A 152 1.36 3.12 -7.33
C LEU A 152 -0.12 3.54 -7.29
N VAL A 153 -0.41 4.83 -7.49
CA VAL A 153 -1.77 5.38 -7.52
C VAL A 153 -2.61 4.75 -8.63
N SER A 154 -2.05 4.52 -9.81
CA SER A 154 -2.77 3.89 -10.92
C SER A 154 -2.99 2.39 -10.70
N ALA A 155 -2.11 1.71 -9.97
CA ALA A 155 -2.21 0.29 -9.65
C ALA A 155 -3.14 -0.02 -8.46
N ALA A 156 -3.36 0.93 -7.54
CA ALA A 156 -4.16 0.74 -6.34
C ALA A 156 -5.56 0.11 -6.56
N PRO A 157 -6.35 0.48 -7.60
CA PRO A 157 -7.61 -0.18 -7.90
C PRO A 157 -7.51 -1.71 -8.10
N GLY A 158 -6.41 -2.18 -8.70
CA GLY A 158 -6.17 -3.61 -8.90
C GLY A 158 -5.96 -4.38 -7.58
N LEU A 159 -5.39 -3.72 -6.57
CA LEU A 159 -5.21 -4.30 -5.23
C LEU A 159 -6.56 -4.52 -4.53
N PHE A 160 -7.54 -3.64 -4.75
CA PHE A 160 -8.89 -3.82 -4.22
C PHE A 160 -9.67 -4.94 -4.94
N GLN A 161 -9.46 -5.13 -6.25
CA GLN A 161 -10.13 -6.21 -6.98
C GLN A 161 -9.76 -7.60 -6.46
N LEU A 162 -8.47 -7.82 -6.18
CA LEU A 162 -8.00 -9.07 -5.56
C LEU A 162 -8.70 -9.33 -4.23
N ARG A 163 -8.89 -8.25 -3.46
CA ARG A 163 -9.51 -8.31 -2.16
C ARG A 163 -11.01 -8.55 -2.19
N ASN A 164 -11.71 -7.92 -3.12
CA ASN A 164 -13.13 -8.19 -3.34
C ASN A 164 -13.37 -9.64 -3.75
N ARG A 165 -12.45 -10.24 -4.53
CA ARG A 165 -12.52 -11.67 -4.84
C ARG A 165 -12.42 -12.53 -3.58
N ASP A 166 -11.54 -12.17 -2.65
CA ASP A 166 -11.40 -12.88 -1.38
C ASP A 166 -12.63 -12.70 -0.48
N HIS A 167 -13.18 -11.48 -0.39
CA HIS A 167 -14.46 -11.22 0.30
C HIS A 167 -15.61 -12.03 -0.30
N ALA A 168 -15.76 -12.02 -1.62
CA ALA A 168 -16.81 -12.77 -2.32
C ALA A 168 -16.68 -14.28 -2.09
N LYS A 169 -15.44 -14.82 -2.16
CA LYS A 169 -15.17 -16.22 -1.84
C LYS A 169 -15.58 -16.55 -0.41
N ASN A 170 -15.21 -15.72 0.58
CA ASN A 170 -15.53 -15.96 1.98
C ASN A 170 -17.03 -15.88 2.25
N LEU A 171 -17.75 -14.96 1.57
CA LEU A 171 -19.22 -14.89 1.65
C LEU A 171 -19.88 -16.16 1.10
N ILE A 172 -19.40 -16.69 -0.04
CA ILE A 172 -19.92 -17.94 -0.60
C ILE A 172 -19.67 -19.11 0.37
N LEU A 173 -18.48 -19.20 0.95
CA LEU A 173 -18.15 -20.24 1.92
C LEU A 173 -19.03 -20.17 3.17
N ASP A 174 -19.24 -18.98 3.73
CA ASP A 174 -20.14 -18.77 4.87
C ASP A 174 -21.61 -19.15 4.55
N MET A 175 -22.08 -18.85 3.34
CA MET A 175 -23.42 -19.28 2.89
C MET A 175 -23.52 -20.81 2.78
N VAL A 176 -22.46 -21.46 2.29
CA VAL A 176 -22.39 -22.92 2.19
C VAL A 176 -22.42 -23.55 3.59
N ASP A 177 -21.60 -23.07 4.52
CA ASP A 177 -21.52 -23.56 5.90
C ASP A 177 -22.88 -23.41 6.62
N LYS A 178 -23.51 -22.24 6.50
CA LYS A 178 -24.87 -22.01 7.03
C LYS A 178 -25.92 -22.92 6.40
N GLY A 179 -25.79 -23.21 5.11
CA GLY A 179 -26.64 -24.17 4.43
C GLY A 179 -26.51 -25.57 5.03
N PHE A 180 -25.28 -26.00 5.34
CA PHE A 180 -25.02 -27.29 6.01
C PHE A 180 -25.60 -27.35 7.43
N GLU A 181 -25.46 -26.28 8.21
CA GLU A 181 -26.03 -26.20 9.57
C GLU A 181 -27.56 -26.30 9.59
N GLN A 182 -28.23 -25.85 8.53
CA GLN A 182 -29.69 -25.85 8.43
C GLN A 182 -30.27 -27.15 7.85
N MET A 183 -29.43 -28.10 7.42
CA MET A 183 -29.93 -29.37 6.93
C MET A 183 -30.42 -30.25 8.09
N PRO A 184 -31.62 -30.86 7.97
CA PRO A 184 -32.08 -31.80 8.98
C PRO A 184 -31.13 -33.00 9.03
N VAL A 185 -30.64 -33.32 10.23
CA VAL A 185 -29.81 -34.51 10.47
C VAL A 185 -30.66 -35.74 10.18
N LYS A 186 -30.58 -36.28 8.97
CA LYS A 186 -31.09 -37.62 8.68
C LYS A 186 -30.15 -38.61 9.37
N ASN A 187 -30.56 -39.05 10.56
CA ASN A 187 -30.45 -40.40 11.13
C ASN A 187 -30.52 -40.33 12.66
N ALA A 188 -31.73 -40.26 13.21
CA ALA A 188 -31.98 -40.89 14.50
C ALA A 188 -32.41 -42.34 14.19
N PRO A 189 -31.76 -43.37 14.76
CA PRO A 189 -32.13 -44.75 14.49
C PRO A 189 -33.60 -44.97 14.93
N ALA A 190 -34.37 -45.63 14.05
CA ALA A 190 -35.71 -46.07 14.40
C ALA A 190 -35.61 -46.93 15.66
N LYS A 191 -36.37 -46.57 16.70
CA LYS A 191 -36.58 -47.47 17.84
C LYS A 191 -37.28 -48.70 17.28
N GLU A 192 -36.54 -49.80 17.12
CA GLU A 192 -37.13 -51.12 16.93
C GLU A 192 -38.03 -51.38 18.13
N GLY A 193 -39.34 -51.32 17.88
CA GLY A 193 -40.35 -51.76 18.82
C GLY A 193 -40.24 -53.27 18.94
N VAL A 194 -39.76 -53.72 20.09
CA VAL A 194 -39.87 -55.11 20.54
C VAL A 194 -41.35 -55.43 20.74
N GLN A 195 -41.84 -56.44 20.02
CA GLN A 195 -43.01 -57.25 20.39
C GLN A 195 -42.55 -58.68 20.60
#